data_AF-G5J1F2-F1
#
_entry.id   AF-G5J1F2-F1
#
_cell.length_a   1.000
_cell.length_b   1.000
_cell.length_c   1.000
_cell.angle_alpha   90.00
_cell.angle_beta   90.00
_cell.angle_gamma   90.00
#
_symmetry.space_group_name_H-M   'P 1'
#
loop_
_entity.id
_entity.type
_entity.pdbx_description
1 polymer ?
#
loop_
_entity_poly.entity_id
_entity_poly.type
_entity_poly.pdbx_seq_one_letter_code
_entity_poly.pdbx_strand_id
1 'polypeptide(L)'
;MIAYEDLKVKNLVRNKKLAKSINDAGWSQLRKWIEYFGGKYGRLTIAVNPAYTSQECFNCGQLIKKSLSVRTHVCSCGYSEDRDKMAALNILKKATIGHIGSWSEDLNAWGDSTSVLVGSNTCQGKLSQ
;
A
#
# COMPACT_ATOMS: atom_id res chain seq x y z
N MET A 1 -3.61 0.91 -13.81
CA MET A 1 -2.91 1.29 -12.57
C MET A 1 -2.52 0.02 -11.83
N ILE A 2 -1.36 0.01 -11.19
CA ILE A 2 -0.87 -1.07 -10.33
C ILE A 2 -0.66 -0.48 -8.93
N ALA A 3 -1.34 -1.02 -7.93
CA ALA A 3 -1.16 -0.61 -6.53
C ALA A 3 -0.44 -1.72 -5.76
N TYR A 4 0.51 -1.34 -4.91
CA TYR A 4 1.30 -2.27 -4.10
C TYR A 4 1.68 -1.67 -2.76
N GLU A 5 2.04 -2.52 -1.82
CA GLU A 5 2.46 -2.10 -0.49
C GLU A 5 3.84 -1.45 -0.50
N ASP A 6 3.97 -0.33 0.20
CA ASP A 6 5.26 0.28 0.53
C ASP A 6 5.96 -0.48 1.66
N LEU A 7 6.42 -1.70 1.34
CA LEU A 7 7.15 -2.53 2.28
C LEU A 7 8.54 -1.94 2.55
N LYS A 8 8.79 -1.60 3.81
CA LYS A 8 10.12 -1.22 4.32
C LYS A 8 10.98 -2.48 4.49
N VAL A 9 11.42 -3.08 3.38
CA VAL A 9 12.15 -4.37 3.35
C VAL A 9 13.35 -4.37 4.31
N LYS A 10 14.10 -3.27 4.40
CA LYS A 10 15.23 -3.10 5.35
C LYS A 10 14.83 -3.33 6.81
N ASN A 11 13.60 -3.02 7.20
CA ASN A 11 13.10 -3.26 8.55
C ASN A 11 12.62 -4.71 8.72
N LEU A 12 12.02 -5.29 7.69
CA LEU A 12 11.51 -6.67 7.71
C LEU A 12 12.64 -7.69 7.88
N VAL A 13 13.78 -7.47 7.20
CA VAL A 13 14.96 -8.35 7.30
C VAL A 13 15.65 -8.31 8.67
N ARG A 14 15.30 -7.36 9.56
CA ARG A 14 15.80 -7.36 10.95
C ARG A 14 15.24 -8.54 11.76
N ASN A 15 14.12 -9.12 11.34
CA ASN A 15 13.60 -10.35 11.94
C ASN A 15 14.45 -11.55 11.48
N LYS A 16 15.38 -11.99 12.35
CA LYS A 16 16.32 -13.10 12.06
C LYS A 16 15.64 -14.40 11.62
N LYS A 17 14.38 -14.66 12.02
CA LYS A 17 13.65 -15.87 11.63
C LYS A 17 13.13 -15.81 10.18
N LEU A 18 12.84 -14.61 9.67
CA LEU A 18 12.25 -14.41 8.34
C LEU A 18 13.21 -13.79 7.33
N ALA A 19 14.37 -13.29 7.80
CA ALA A 19 15.33 -12.55 6.97
C ALA A 19 15.76 -13.31 5.71
N LYS A 20 16.03 -14.62 5.83
CA LYS A 20 16.38 -15.46 4.68
C LYS A 20 15.25 -15.48 3.65
N SER A 21 14.04 -15.87 4.04
CA SER A 21 12.89 -15.95 3.14
C SER A 21 12.52 -14.61 2.50
N ILE A 22 12.68 -13.50 3.23
CA ILE A 22 12.41 -12.15 2.69
C ILE A 22 13.46 -11.76 1.64
N ASN A 23 14.74 -12.07 1.89
CA ASN A 23 15.80 -11.81 0.90
C ASN A 23 15.65 -12.69 -0.33
N ASP A 24 15.37 -13.99 -0.14
CA ASP A 24 15.17 -14.94 -1.23
C ASP A 24 13.96 -14.54 -2.12
N ALA A 25 12.93 -13.91 -1.54
CA ALA A 25 11.77 -13.42 -2.29
C ALA A 25 12.01 -12.17 -3.13
N GLY A 26 13.14 -11.46 -2.94
CA GLY A 26 13.56 -10.37 -3.83
C GLY A 26 12.64 -9.14 -3.86
N TRP A 27 11.89 -8.84 -2.80
CA TRP A 27 10.87 -7.77 -2.80
C TRP A 27 11.38 -6.38 -3.19
N SER A 28 12.61 -6.03 -2.80
CA SER A 28 13.23 -4.77 -3.20
C SER A 28 13.44 -4.67 -4.72
N GLN A 29 13.76 -5.80 -5.37
CA GLN A 29 13.96 -5.85 -6.81
C GLN A 29 12.63 -5.86 -7.56
N LEU A 30 11.62 -6.59 -7.04
CA LEU A 30 10.27 -6.60 -7.58
C LEU A 30 9.71 -5.18 -7.66
N ARG A 31 9.83 -4.40 -6.59
CA ARG A 31 9.40 -3.01 -6.53
C ARG A 31 10.00 -2.16 -7.65
N LYS A 32 11.33 -2.21 -7.81
CA LYS A 32 12.05 -1.47 -8.86
C LYS A 32 11.52 -1.83 -10.25
N TRP A 33 11.24 -3.11 -10.49
CA TRP A 33 10.70 -3.55 -11.77
C TRP A 33 9.27 -3.07 -12.00
N ILE A 34 8.41 -3.08 -10.98
CA ILE A 34 7.05 -2.53 -11.08
C ILE A 34 7.12 -1.05 -11.47
N GLU A 35 7.92 -0.25 -10.77
CA GLU A 35 8.08 1.19 -11.03
C GLU A 35 8.68 1.45 -12.43
N TYR A 36 9.72 0.70 -12.80
CA TYR A 36 10.34 0.79 -14.13
C TYR A 36 9.36 0.48 -15.26
N PHE A 37 8.65 -0.66 -15.18
CA PHE A 37 7.69 -1.03 -16.21
C PHE A 37 6.43 -0.16 -16.18
N GLY A 38 6.08 0.38 -15.02
CA GLY A 38 5.06 1.42 -14.87
C GLY A 38 5.36 2.62 -15.75
N GLY A 39 6.54 3.22 -15.56
CA GLY A 39 7.01 4.33 -16.39
C GLY A 39 7.13 3.95 -17.87
N LYS A 40 7.75 2.80 -18.16
CA LYS A 40 7.96 2.33 -19.54
C LYS A 40 6.66 2.18 -20.35
N TYR A 41 5.58 1.73 -19.72
CA TYR A 41 4.31 1.46 -20.41
C TYR A 41 3.22 2.48 -20.09
N GLY A 42 3.55 3.63 -19.49
CA GLY A 42 2.57 4.66 -19.12
C GLY A 42 1.50 4.14 -18.16
N ARG A 43 1.87 3.22 -17.25
CA ARG A 43 0.98 2.67 -16.23
C ARG A 43 1.29 3.30 -14.88
N LEU A 44 0.29 3.94 -14.28
CA LEU A 44 0.38 4.47 -12.92
C LEU A 44 0.72 3.35 -11.92
N THR A 45 1.80 3.54 -11.16
CA THR A 45 2.26 2.64 -10.09
C THR A 45 2.17 3.37 -8.76
N ILE A 46 1.35 2.87 -7.84
CA ILE A 46 1.06 3.54 -6.56
C ILE A 46 1.54 2.67 -5.41
N ALA A 47 2.46 3.21 -4.62
CA ALA A 47 2.86 2.63 -3.34
C ALA A 47 1.91 3.10 -2.22
N VAL A 48 1.35 2.17 -1.46
CA VAL A 48 0.42 2.47 -0.35
C VAL A 48 0.99 2.06 1.01
N ASN A 49 0.54 2.70 2.08
CA ASN A 49 0.96 2.31 3.42
C ASN A 49 0.50 0.86 3.76
N PRO A 50 1.44 -0.07 4.07
CA PRO A 50 1.14 -1.48 4.34
C PRO A 50 0.40 -1.72 5.66
N ALA A 51 0.28 -0.72 6.54
CA ALA A 51 -0.39 -0.89 7.83
C ALA A 51 -1.82 -1.42 7.66
N TYR A 52 -2.15 -2.51 8.34
CA TYR A 52 -3.50 -3.09 8.42
C TYR A 52 -4.12 -3.61 7.11
N THR A 53 -3.40 -3.64 5.98
CA THR A 53 -3.92 -4.16 4.70
C THR A 53 -4.48 -5.58 4.80
N SER A 54 -3.84 -6.45 5.59
CA SER A 54 -4.26 -7.84 5.83
C SER A 54 -5.10 -8.06 7.10
N GLN A 55 -5.37 -6.99 7.86
CA GLN A 55 -6.04 -7.06 9.16
C GLN A 55 -7.40 -6.37 9.16
N GLU A 56 -7.52 -5.23 8.48
CA GLU A 56 -8.76 -4.47 8.34
C GLU A 56 -9.75 -5.23 7.46
N CYS A 57 -10.97 -5.44 7.95
CA CYS A 57 -12.03 -6.00 7.14
C CYS A 57 -12.44 -5.00 6.06
N PHE A 58 -12.30 -5.38 4.79
CA PHE A 58 -12.72 -4.54 3.67
C PHE A 58 -14.22 -4.13 3.75
N ASN A 59 -15.05 -5.04 4.27
CA ASN A 59 -16.50 -4.84 4.36
C ASN A 59 -16.90 -3.86 5.48
N CYS A 60 -16.41 -4.07 6.71
CA CYS A 60 -16.86 -3.30 7.89
C CYS A 60 -15.79 -2.43 8.56
N GLY A 61 -14.53 -2.48 8.12
CA GLY A 61 -13.41 -1.71 8.70
C GLY A 61 -12.85 -2.27 10.01
N GLN A 62 -13.39 -3.36 10.56
CA GLN A 62 -12.91 -3.93 11.82
C GLN A 62 -11.50 -4.51 11.67
N LEU A 63 -10.61 -4.18 12.61
CA LEU A 63 -9.27 -4.77 12.68
C LEU A 63 -9.30 -6.14 13.33
N ILE A 64 -8.87 -7.15 12.57
CA ILE A 64 -8.76 -8.54 13.04
C ILE A 64 -7.29 -8.92 13.00
N LYS A 65 -6.67 -9.04 14.18
CA LYS A 65 -5.30 -9.53 14.35
C LYS A 65 -5.22 -11.00 13.95
N LYS A 66 -4.23 -11.34 13.13
CA LYS A 66 -4.01 -12.70 12.61
C LYS A 66 -2.52 -12.99 12.59
N SER A 67 -2.14 -14.25 12.82
CA SER A 67 -0.78 -14.71 12.55
C SER A 67 -0.54 -14.85 11.04
N LEU A 68 0.73 -14.96 10.63
CA LEU A 68 1.10 -15.17 9.23
C LEU A 68 0.54 -16.47 8.64
N SER A 69 0.28 -17.48 9.47
CA SER A 69 -0.26 -18.79 9.06
C SER A 69 -1.76 -18.76 8.76
N VAL A 70 -2.51 -17.75 9.22
CA VAL A 70 -3.93 -17.63 8.90
C VAL A 70 -4.08 -17.13 7.48
N ARG A 71 -4.73 -17.93 6.63
CA ARG A 71 -4.91 -17.68 5.19
C ARG A 71 -6.31 -17.22 4.80
N THR A 72 -7.30 -17.46 5.65
CA THR A 72 -8.68 -16.98 5.45
C THR A 72 -8.97 -15.81 6.37
N HIS A 73 -9.50 -14.72 5.82
CA HIS A 73 -10.06 -13.63 6.60
C HIS A 73 -11.49 -13.97 6.98
N VAL A 74 -11.77 -14.12 8.28
CA VAL A 74 -13.12 -14.29 8.81
C VAL A 74 -13.42 -13.12 9.75
N CYS A 75 -14.51 -12.40 9.48
CA CYS A 75 -14.95 -11.26 10.27
C CYS A 75 -16.31 -11.54 10.92
N SER A 76 -16.53 -10.97 12.12
CA SER A 76 -17.82 -10.99 12.82
C SER A 76 -18.96 -10.29 12.06
N CYS A 77 -18.66 -9.48 11.04
CA CYS A 77 -19.69 -8.90 10.16
C CYS A 77 -20.25 -9.90 9.13
N GLY A 78 -19.78 -11.16 9.13
CA GLY A 78 -20.19 -12.20 8.18
C GLY A 78 -19.31 -12.29 6.93
N TYR A 79 -18.37 -11.35 6.72
CA TYR A 79 -17.44 -11.42 5.58
C TYR A 79 -16.38 -12.49 5.79
N SER A 80 -16.26 -13.40 4.82
CA SER A 80 -15.23 -14.45 4.78
C SER A 80 -14.62 -14.58 3.38
N GLU A 81 -13.30 -14.45 3.27
CA GLU A 81 -12.59 -14.51 1.98
C GLU A 81 -11.11 -14.87 2.18
N ASP A 82 -10.40 -15.26 1.12
CA ASP A 82 -8.93 -15.35 1.15
C ASP A 82 -8.29 -14.02 1.64
N ARG A 83 -7.31 -14.15 2.54
CA ARG A 83 -6.64 -13.01 3.20
C ARG A 83 -5.91 -12.14 2.18
N ASP A 84 -5.28 -12.72 1.18
CA ASP A 84 -4.49 -11.96 0.22
C ASP A 84 -5.42 -11.26 -0.80
N LYS A 85 -6.54 -11.88 -1.18
CA LYS A 85 -7.61 -11.21 -1.95
C LYS A 85 -8.18 -10.01 -1.19
N MET A 86 -8.49 -10.17 0.09
CA MET A 86 -8.97 -9.09 0.95
C MET A 86 -7.91 -7.99 1.12
N ALA A 87 -6.63 -8.35 1.26
CA ALA A 87 -5.53 -7.40 1.32
C ALA A 87 -5.39 -6.59 0.02
N ALA A 88 -5.55 -7.24 -1.14
CA ALA A 88 -5.53 -6.57 -2.44
C ALA A 88 -6.66 -5.53 -2.57
N LEU A 89 -7.87 -5.83 -2.08
CA LEU A 89 -8.98 -4.87 -2.06
C LEU A 89 -8.68 -3.66 -1.16
N ASN A 90 -8.08 -3.89 0.01
CA ASN A 90 -7.65 -2.79 0.89
C ASN A 90 -6.54 -1.95 0.26
N ILE A 91 -5.58 -2.57 -0.44
CA ILE A 91 -4.53 -1.86 -1.18
C ILE A 91 -5.13 -0.98 -2.27
N LEU A 92 -6.08 -1.51 -3.06
CA LEU A 92 -6.79 -0.76 -4.09
C LEU A 92 -7.58 0.42 -3.50
N LYS A 93 -8.30 0.19 -2.38
CA LYS A 93 -9.04 1.22 -1.67
C LYS A 93 -8.11 2.35 -1.21
N LYS A 94 -6.96 2.03 -0.62
CA LYS A 94 -5.97 3.05 -0.21
C LYS A 94 -5.39 3.82 -1.38
N ALA A 95 -5.13 3.14 -2.49
CA ALA A 95 -4.60 3.76 -3.70
C ALA A 95 -5.60 4.72 -4.37
N THR A 96 -6.90 4.55 -4.15
CA THR A 96 -7.93 5.38 -4.78
C THR A 96 -8.37 6.57 -3.92
N ILE A 97 -8.36 6.43 -2.58
CA ILE A 97 -8.76 7.51 -1.65
C ILE A 97 -7.88 8.76 -1.75
N GLY A 98 -6.59 8.63 -2.10
CA GLY A 98 -5.66 9.76 -2.25
C GLY A 98 -5.59 10.39 -3.65
N HIS A 99 -6.21 9.77 -4.66
CA HIS A 99 -6.15 10.21 -6.07
C HIS A 99 -7.48 10.73 -6.61
N ILE A 100 -8.49 10.92 -5.76
CA ILE A 100 -9.69 11.69 -6.11
C ILE A 100 -9.25 13.13 -6.43
N GLY A 101 -9.07 13.42 -7.72
CA GLY A 101 -8.85 14.77 -8.23
C GLY A 101 -7.42 15.17 -8.61
N SER A 102 -6.42 14.29 -8.53
CA SER A 102 -5.06 14.61 -9.03
C SER A 102 -4.70 13.72 -10.22
N TRP A 103 -5.24 14.10 -11.37
CA TRP A 103 -4.75 13.69 -12.67
C TRP A 103 -3.73 14.75 -13.12
N SER A 104 -2.46 14.57 -12.79
CA SER A 104 -1.40 15.31 -13.50
C SER A 104 -1.05 14.51 -14.75
N GLU A 105 -1.30 15.08 -15.93
CA GLU A 105 -0.87 14.51 -17.22
C GLU A 105 0.64 14.63 -17.47
N ASP A 106 1.42 15.16 -16.52
CA ASP A 106 2.81 15.50 -16.76
C ASP A 106 3.77 14.39 -16.30
N LEU A 107 3.83 13.31 -17.09
CA LEU A 107 4.99 12.43 -17.18
C LEU A 107 5.90 12.96 -18.30
N ASN A 108 6.77 13.90 -17.98
CA ASN A 108 7.81 14.34 -18.91
C ASN A 108 8.93 13.29 -19.00
N ALA A 109 9.34 12.99 -20.24
CA ALA A 109 10.17 11.86 -20.66
C ALA A 109 11.63 11.83 -20.15
N TRP A 110 11.97 12.62 -19.13
CA TRP A 110 13.33 12.76 -18.59
C TRP A 110 13.51 12.28 -17.15
N GLY A 111 12.47 11.77 -16.50
CA GLY A 111 12.63 11.04 -15.24
C GLY A 111 13.15 11.88 -14.06
N ASP A 112 12.94 13.19 -14.09
CA ASP A 112 13.23 14.02 -12.93
C ASP A 112 12.03 13.98 -11.96
N SER A 113 12.30 13.79 -10.67
CA SER A 113 11.25 13.60 -9.68
C SER A 113 10.51 14.91 -9.42
N THR A 114 9.22 14.97 -9.73
CA THR A 114 8.37 16.02 -9.15
C THR A 114 8.33 15.80 -7.64
N SER A 115 8.97 16.71 -6.91
CA SER A 115 8.91 16.79 -5.46
C SER A 115 7.48 17.09 -5.04
N VAL A 116 6.70 16.04 -4.77
CA VAL A 116 5.43 16.19 -4.07
C VAL A 116 5.77 16.63 -2.65
N LEU A 117 5.58 17.92 -2.39
CA LEU A 117 5.58 18.49 -1.04
C LEU A 117 4.52 17.75 -0.21
N VAL A 118 5.01 16.85 0.64
CA VAL A 118 4.25 16.33 1.77
C VAL A 118 3.99 17.49 2.73
N GLY A 119 2.72 17.88 2.87
CA GLY A 119 2.21 18.60 4.02
C GLY A 119 2.29 20.13 3.95
N SER A 120 1.17 20.77 3.62
CA SER A 120 0.83 22.09 4.15
C SER A 120 -0.54 21.99 4.83
N ASN A 121 -0.47 21.69 6.12
CA ASN A 121 -1.42 21.96 7.20
C ASN A 121 -2.81 22.48 6.80
N THR A 122 -3.82 21.60 6.85
CA THR A 122 -5.19 22.04 7.13
C THR A 122 -5.34 22.29 8.63
N CYS A 123 -4.97 23.48 9.09
CA CYS A 123 -5.49 24.01 10.36
C CYS A 123 -6.89 24.57 10.09
N GLN A 124 -7.91 23.74 10.26
CA GLN A 124 -9.28 24.23 10.43
C GLN A 124 -9.44 24.70 11.87
N GLY A 125 -9.73 25.98 12.04
CA GLY A 125 -10.07 26.57 13.33
C GLY A 125 -11.43 26.12 13.84
N LYS A 126 -11.56 26.16 15.17
CA LYS A 126 -12.71 26.30 16.09
C LYS A 126 -12.22 25.74 17.44
N LEU A 127 -12.45 26.30 18.63
CA LEU A 127 -13.52 27.14 19.18
C LEU A 127 -13.04 27.60 20.59
N SER A 128 -13.39 28.84 20.96
CA SER A 128 -13.72 29.35 22.31
C SER A 128 -12.84 28.99 23.53
N GLN A 129 -12.22 30.03 24.12
CA GLN A 129 -12.66 30.60 25.41
C GLN A 129 -12.75 32.12 25.26
#